data_AF-A0A9D7IH46-F1
#
_entry.id   AF-A0A9D7IH46-F1
#
_cell.length_a   1.000
_cell.length_b   1.000
_cell.length_c   1.000
_cell.angle_alpha   90.00
_cell.angle_beta   90.00
_cell.angle_gamma   90.00
#
_symmetry.space_group_name_H-M   'P 1'
#
loop_
_entity.id
_entity.type
_entity.pdbx_description
1 polymer ?
#
loop_
_entity_poly.entity_id
_entity_poly.type
_entity_poly.pdbx_seq_one_letter_code
_entity_poly.pdbx_strand_id
1 'polypeptide(L)'
;MFTQRFSIILFVFGLISSLASAQEAPVYRKNAISINVTRCATNEISLSYEHRFSVRRAIEFNAGLIYVNDGLQEFAKDWVNTQVFYEHGFAARVYYKIFKKPEDDKTKWRDYISPGISYKYLYYNKQWFENEKTDEKGQVYHERLYQHRFRDKYSLEFLWGKVYEMNQTMAFEFYYGAGLTGTISDRFVIYKQPDDREPEIITVEEYDNSFYVRPSLLVGAKLRISF
;
A
#
# COMPACT_ATOMS: atom_id res chain seq x y z
N MET A 1 -22.91 -10.55 -17.03
CA MET A 1 -21.55 -9.98 -16.86
C MET A 1 -20.89 -10.37 -15.53
N PHE A 2 -21.60 -10.36 -14.40
CA PHE A 2 -21.05 -10.75 -13.09
C PHE A 2 -20.61 -12.23 -13.04
N THR A 3 -21.39 -13.13 -13.62
CA THR A 3 -21.11 -14.58 -13.69
C THR A 3 -19.83 -14.91 -14.45
N GLN A 4 -19.58 -14.28 -15.61
CA GLN A 4 -18.33 -14.49 -16.38
C GLN A 4 -17.08 -14.02 -15.62
N ARG A 5 -17.15 -12.90 -14.88
CA ARG A 5 -16.03 -12.39 -14.08
C ARG A 5 -15.74 -13.29 -12.87
N PHE A 6 -16.79 -13.82 -12.24
CA PHE A 6 -16.67 -14.79 -11.16
C PHE A 6 -16.09 -16.13 -11.62
N SER A 7 -16.45 -16.59 -12.83
CA SER A 7 -15.90 -17.81 -13.43
C SER A 7 -14.40 -17.70 -13.72
N ILE A 8 -13.91 -16.53 -14.14
CA ILE A 8 -12.46 -16.33 -14.38
C ILE A 8 -11.70 -16.34 -13.05
N ILE A 9 -12.26 -15.72 -12.01
CA ILE A 9 -11.67 -15.75 -10.66
C ILE A 9 -11.63 -17.19 -10.14
N LEU A 10 -12.74 -17.93 -10.24
CA LEU A 10 -12.80 -19.35 -9.88
C LEU A 10 -11.85 -20.21 -10.69
N PHE A 11 -11.67 -19.92 -11.99
CA PHE A 11 -10.74 -20.65 -12.85
C PHE A 11 -9.27 -20.37 -12.47
N VAL A 12 -8.92 -19.11 -12.17
CA VAL A 12 -7.59 -18.74 -11.68
C VAL A 12 -7.32 -19.38 -10.31
N PHE A 13 -8.27 -19.33 -9.37
CA PHE A 13 -8.17 -20.02 -8.09
C PHE A 13 -8.06 -21.53 -8.28
N GLY A 14 -8.86 -22.12 -9.16
CA GLY A 14 -8.84 -23.54 -9.51
C GLY A 14 -7.48 -24.01 -10.03
N LEU A 15 -6.89 -23.25 -10.94
CA LEU A 15 -5.53 -23.51 -11.48
C LEU A 15 -4.43 -23.36 -10.42
N ILE A 16 -4.58 -22.42 -9.49
CA ILE A 16 -3.64 -22.25 -8.37
C ILE A 16 -3.74 -23.43 -7.40
N SER A 17 -4.96 -23.93 -7.13
CA SER A 17 -5.19 -25.04 -6.20
C SER A 17 -4.76 -26.42 -6.76
N SER A 18 -4.91 -26.69 -8.06
CA SER A 18 -4.49 -27.98 -8.63
C SER A 18 -2.97 -28.16 -8.67
N LEU A 19 -2.23 -27.05 -8.72
CA LEU A 19 -0.76 -27.02 -8.61
C LEU A 19 -0.26 -27.18 -7.17
N ALA A 20 -1.12 -27.06 -6.15
CA ALA A 20 -0.77 -27.18 -4.74
C ALA A 20 -0.87 -28.63 -4.23
N SER A 21 -1.73 -29.47 -4.80
CA SER A 21 -2.00 -30.85 -4.35
C SER A 21 -0.92 -31.88 -4.73
N ALA A 22 0.05 -31.53 -5.56
CA ALA A 22 1.10 -32.44 -6.03
C ALA A 22 2.47 -32.21 -5.36
N GLN A 23 2.53 -31.49 -4.23
CA GLN A 23 3.80 -31.05 -3.64
C GLN A 23 3.96 -31.58 -2.21
N GLU A 24 5.18 -32.03 -1.92
CA GLU A 24 5.60 -32.48 -0.59
C GLU A 24 5.21 -31.44 0.45
N ALA A 25 4.48 -31.88 1.48
CA ALA A 25 4.17 -31.06 2.63
C ALA A 25 5.48 -30.56 3.26
N PRO A 26 5.60 -29.27 3.61
CA PRO A 26 6.84 -28.76 4.19
C PRO A 26 7.15 -29.47 5.50
N VAL A 27 8.32 -30.13 5.56
CA VAL A 27 8.84 -30.77 6.78
C VAL A 27 9.27 -29.72 7.81
N TYR A 28 9.57 -28.48 7.36
CA TYR A 28 10.04 -27.36 8.18
C TYR A 28 9.20 -26.09 7.98
N ARG A 29 8.67 -25.54 9.09
CA ARG A 29 7.84 -24.32 9.23
C ARG A 29 6.55 -24.31 8.39
N LYS A 30 5.39 -24.22 9.04
CA LYS A 30 4.09 -24.32 8.37
C LYS A 30 3.57 -22.95 7.95
N ASN A 31 3.62 -21.98 8.86
CA ASN A 31 3.10 -20.63 8.62
C ASN A 31 4.01 -19.58 9.27
N ALA A 32 3.84 -18.32 8.90
CA ALA A 32 4.54 -17.23 9.55
C ALA A 32 3.67 -15.98 9.71
N ILE A 33 3.96 -15.19 10.74
CA ILE A 33 3.42 -13.85 10.90
C ILE A 33 4.59 -12.88 10.72
N SER A 34 4.35 -11.73 10.09
CA SER A 34 5.37 -10.70 9.95
C SER A 34 4.84 -9.31 10.24
N ILE A 35 5.70 -8.46 10.79
CA ILE A 35 5.43 -7.04 10.95
C ILE A 35 6.28 -6.29 9.91
N ASN A 36 5.61 -5.46 9.12
CA ASN A 36 6.22 -4.60 8.11
C ASN A 36 6.08 -3.16 8.57
N VAL A 37 7.21 -2.56 8.97
CA VAL A 37 7.29 -1.20 9.51
C VAL A 37 7.83 -0.23 8.46
N THR A 38 8.38 -0.75 7.36
CA THR A 38 9.29 0.00 6.50
C THR A 38 8.94 -0.14 5.03
N ARG A 39 7.67 0.01 4.62
CA ARG A 39 7.44 0.45 3.24
C ARG A 39 7.97 1.88 3.15
N CYS A 40 9.14 2.05 2.52
CA CYS A 40 9.88 3.31 2.50
C CYS A 40 8.94 4.45 2.06
N ALA A 41 8.69 5.41 2.95
CA ALA A 41 7.82 6.58 2.78
C ALA A 41 6.29 6.37 2.83
N THR A 42 5.80 5.32 3.50
CA THR A 42 4.38 5.27 3.91
C THR A 42 4.25 5.21 5.42
N ASN A 43 3.37 6.05 5.94
CA ASN A 43 2.88 6.11 7.31
C ASN A 43 1.96 4.90 7.60
N GLU A 44 2.51 3.71 7.45
CA GLU A 44 1.76 2.45 7.43
C GLU A 44 2.47 1.37 8.26
N ILE A 45 1.75 0.80 9.21
CA ILE A 45 2.16 -0.42 9.91
C ILE A 45 1.33 -1.56 9.34
N SER A 46 1.98 -2.65 8.93
CA SER A 46 1.26 -3.83 8.46
C SER A 46 1.63 -5.10 9.19
N LEU A 47 0.61 -5.94 9.36
CA LEU A 47 0.73 -7.31 9.80
C LEU A 47 0.47 -8.23 8.61
N SER A 48 1.35 -9.19 8.39
CA SER A 48 1.14 -10.23 7.39
C SER A 48 1.02 -11.60 8.02
N TYR A 49 0.26 -12.45 7.36
CA TYR A 49 0.21 -13.89 7.56
C TYR A 49 0.66 -14.59 6.27
N GLU A 50 1.70 -15.41 6.37
CA GLU A 50 2.23 -16.24 5.30
C GLU A 50 1.78 -17.69 5.53
N HIS A 51 1.07 -18.24 4.54
CA HIS A 51 0.74 -19.65 4.47
C HIS A 51 1.57 -20.33 3.40
N ARG A 52 2.30 -21.39 3.79
CA ARG A 52 3.17 -22.13 2.87
C ARG A 52 2.43 -23.32 2.29
N PHE A 53 2.36 -23.37 0.96
CA PHE A 53 1.84 -24.54 0.24
C PHE A 53 2.92 -25.59 0.02
N SER A 54 4.18 -25.16 -0.13
CA SER A 54 5.33 -26.05 -0.28
C SER A 54 6.63 -25.33 0.10
N VAL A 55 7.75 -26.06 0.07
CA VAL A 55 9.09 -25.50 0.29
C VAL A 55 9.47 -24.37 -0.68
N ARG A 56 8.72 -24.18 -1.78
CA ARG A 56 8.97 -23.12 -2.78
C ARG A 56 7.82 -22.16 -3.00
N ARG A 57 6.65 -22.37 -2.38
CA ARG A 57 5.45 -21.56 -2.68
C ARG A 57 4.72 -21.18 -1.40
N ALA A 58 4.35 -19.92 -1.31
CA ALA A 58 3.56 -19.39 -0.21
C ALA A 58 2.59 -18.31 -0.70
N ILE A 59 1.50 -18.11 0.03
CA ILE A 59 0.65 -16.93 -0.10
C ILE A 59 0.81 -16.08 1.15
N GLU A 60 0.97 -14.77 0.96
CA GLU A 60 1.02 -13.80 2.04
C GLU A 60 -0.21 -12.90 1.96
N PHE A 61 -0.99 -12.89 3.04
CA PHE A 61 -2.06 -11.93 3.28
C PHE A 61 -1.53 -10.83 4.18
N ASN A 62 -1.76 -9.59 3.82
CA ASN A 62 -1.26 -8.44 4.57
C ASN A 62 -2.39 -7.45 4.83
N ALA A 63 -2.51 -7.03 6.08
CA ALA A 63 -3.40 -5.99 6.53
C ALA A 63 -2.57 -4.84 7.09
N GLY A 64 -2.80 -3.62 6.60
CA GLY A 64 -2.09 -2.42 6.99
C GLY A 64 -3.02 -1.37 7.59
N LEU A 65 -2.55 -0.70 8.63
CA LEU A 65 -3.16 0.52 9.16
C LEU A 65 -2.31 1.70 8.72
N ILE A 66 -2.96 2.70 8.12
CA ILE A 66 -2.33 3.93 7.67
C ILE A 66 -2.71 5.01 8.68
N TYR A 67 -1.70 5.60 9.31
CA TYR A 67 -1.84 6.51 10.44
C TYR A 67 -1.12 7.82 10.13
N VAL A 68 -1.62 8.93 10.64
CA VAL A 68 -0.95 10.23 10.49
C VAL A 68 0.43 10.19 11.18
N ASN A 69 1.49 10.60 10.47
CA ASN A 69 2.85 10.64 10.99
C ASN A 69 3.33 12.09 11.07
N ASP A 70 3.15 12.71 12.24
CA ASP A 70 3.43 14.13 12.48
C ASP A 70 4.90 14.50 12.22
N GLY A 71 5.84 13.63 12.60
CA GLY A 71 7.26 13.86 12.34
C GLY A 71 7.57 13.93 10.84
N LEU A 72 7.06 12.98 10.06
CA LEU A 72 7.23 13.00 8.60
C LEU A 72 6.46 14.15 7.93
N GLN A 73 5.34 14.59 8.49
CA GLN A 73 4.64 15.79 8.01
C GLN A 73 5.50 17.04 8.16
N GLU A 74 6.08 17.24 9.35
CA GLU A 74 6.89 18.43 9.64
C GLU A 74 8.14 18.50 8.76
N PHE A 75 8.83 17.36 8.57
CA PHE A 75 9.98 17.29 7.67
C PHE A 75 9.64 17.55 6.20
N ALA A 76 8.39 17.35 5.83
CA ALA A 76 7.96 17.38 4.44
C ALA A 76 7.05 18.61 4.13
N LYS A 77 6.86 19.52 5.09
CA LYS A 77 6.00 20.71 4.96
C LYS A 77 6.33 21.59 3.75
N ASP A 78 7.61 21.66 3.37
CA ASP A 78 8.09 22.51 2.28
C ASP A 78 8.14 21.79 0.93
N TRP A 79 7.77 20.50 0.86
CA TRP A 79 7.75 19.80 -0.43
C TRP A 79 6.37 19.95 -1.07
N VAL A 80 6.37 20.19 -2.38
CA VAL A 80 5.19 20.49 -3.22
C VAL A 80 4.12 19.37 -3.24
N ASN A 81 4.31 18.23 -2.55
CA ASN A 81 3.45 17.04 -2.71
C ASN A 81 3.27 16.17 -1.44
N THR A 82 3.35 16.73 -0.24
CA THR A 82 3.47 15.98 1.03
C THR A 82 2.20 15.70 1.78
N GLN A 83 1.06 15.89 1.11
CA GLN A 83 -0.25 15.51 1.62
C GLN A 83 -0.38 13.99 1.88
N VAL A 84 0.60 13.15 1.52
CA VAL A 84 0.60 11.70 1.76
C VAL A 84 0.74 11.35 3.25
N PHE A 85 1.37 12.19 4.07
CA PHE A 85 1.56 11.92 5.50
C PHE A 85 0.37 12.34 6.39
N TYR A 86 -0.63 13.02 5.81
CA TYR A 86 -1.87 13.47 6.47
C TYR A 86 -3.02 12.45 6.32
N GLU A 87 -2.76 11.33 5.67
CA GLU A 87 -3.78 10.34 5.36
C GLU A 87 -3.96 9.34 6.50
N HIS A 88 -5.21 9.03 6.78
CA HIS A 88 -5.60 7.83 7.49
C HIS A 88 -6.08 6.79 6.49
N GLY A 89 -6.09 5.53 6.90
CA GLY A 89 -6.61 4.50 6.02
C GLY A 89 -6.31 3.08 6.43
N PHE A 90 -6.68 2.19 5.53
CA PHE A 90 -6.42 0.76 5.66
C PHE A 90 -5.88 0.22 4.34
N ALA A 91 -5.04 -0.80 4.44
CA ALA A 91 -4.52 -1.51 3.29
C ALA A 91 -4.79 -3.01 3.43
N ALA A 92 -5.11 -3.65 2.32
CA ALA A 92 -5.24 -5.10 2.22
C ALA A 92 -4.46 -5.58 1.00
N ARG A 93 -3.66 -6.63 1.17
CA ARG A 93 -2.81 -7.15 0.09
C ARG A 93 -2.74 -8.65 0.09
N VAL A 94 -2.56 -9.19 -1.10
CA VAL A 94 -2.37 -10.62 -1.32
C VAL A 94 -1.20 -10.80 -2.28
N TYR A 95 -0.21 -11.56 -1.84
CA TYR A 95 1.01 -11.81 -2.60
C TYR A 95 1.25 -13.31 -2.72
N TYR A 96 1.59 -13.77 -3.91
CA TYR A 96 1.96 -15.16 -4.14
C TYR A 96 3.47 -15.27 -4.29
N LYS A 97 4.16 -15.82 -3.28
CA LYS A 97 5.61 -15.95 -3.26
C LYS A 97 6.07 -17.24 -3.93
N ILE A 98 7.07 -17.11 -4.79
CA ILE A 98 7.77 -18.22 -5.45
C ILE A 98 9.26 -18.10 -5.09
N PHE A 99 9.74 -19.01 -4.26
CA PHE A 99 11.14 -19.05 -3.84
C PHE A 99 12.02 -19.72 -4.90
N LYS A 100 13.19 -19.13 -5.16
CA LYS A 100 14.14 -19.61 -6.17
C LYS A 100 14.71 -20.99 -5.85
N LYS A 101 14.93 -21.27 -4.56
CA LYS A 101 15.49 -22.52 -4.04
C LYS A 101 14.57 -23.11 -2.96
N PRO A 102 14.52 -24.46 -2.85
CA PRO A 102 13.84 -25.09 -1.72
C PRO A 102 14.58 -24.73 -0.43
N GLU A 103 13.86 -24.85 0.69
CA GLU A 103 14.43 -24.67 2.02
C GLU A 103 15.50 -25.76 2.24
N ASP A 104 16.76 -25.34 2.40
CA ASP A 104 17.89 -26.22 2.70
C ASP A 104 18.64 -25.59 3.88
N ASP A 105 18.90 -26.38 4.92
CA ASP A 105 19.48 -25.98 6.20
C ASP A 105 20.85 -25.29 6.06
N LYS A 106 21.50 -25.44 4.90
CA LYS A 106 22.81 -24.86 4.62
C LYS A 106 22.78 -23.38 4.23
N THR A 107 21.66 -22.87 3.72
CA THR A 107 21.60 -21.49 3.19
C THR A 107 20.71 -20.59 4.05
N LYS A 108 21.33 -19.61 4.73
CA LYS A 108 20.61 -18.57 5.50
C LYS A 108 19.86 -17.56 4.62
N TRP A 109 20.11 -17.53 3.31
CA TRP A 109 19.54 -16.56 2.39
C TRP A 109 18.64 -17.24 1.37
N ARG A 110 17.43 -16.68 1.18
CA ARG A 110 16.47 -17.17 0.19
C ARG A 110 15.92 -16.03 -0.64
N ASP A 111 16.01 -16.16 -1.95
CA ASP A 111 15.43 -15.21 -2.89
C ASP A 111 14.04 -15.69 -3.32
N TYR A 112 13.12 -14.75 -3.54
CA TYR A 112 11.80 -15.01 -4.11
C TYR A 112 11.34 -13.92 -5.06
N ILE A 113 10.42 -14.29 -5.93
CA ILE A 113 9.58 -13.36 -6.69
C ILE A 113 8.14 -13.46 -6.20
N SER A 114 7.40 -12.35 -6.23
CA SER A 114 6.06 -12.31 -5.68
C SER A 114 5.15 -11.34 -6.42
N PRO A 115 4.40 -11.80 -7.43
CA PRO A 115 3.24 -11.05 -7.92
C PRO A 115 2.18 -10.91 -6.83
N GLY A 116 1.44 -9.82 -6.87
CA GLY A 116 0.33 -9.61 -5.95
C GLY A 116 -0.58 -8.47 -6.35
N ILE A 117 -1.67 -8.38 -5.59
CA ILE A 117 -2.64 -7.31 -5.70
C ILE A 117 -2.69 -6.57 -4.36
N SER A 118 -2.85 -5.26 -4.41
CA SER A 118 -3.06 -4.44 -3.23
C SER A 118 -4.25 -3.51 -3.40
N TYR A 119 -4.94 -3.28 -2.29
CA TYR A 119 -5.97 -2.28 -2.14
C TYR A 119 -5.59 -1.38 -0.97
N LYS A 120 -5.77 -0.07 -1.14
CA LYS A 120 -5.71 0.88 -0.04
C LYS A 120 -6.91 1.81 -0.10
N TYR A 121 -7.56 1.97 1.04
CA TYR A 121 -8.52 3.04 1.28
C TYR A 121 -7.81 4.13 2.08
N LEU A 122 -7.90 5.37 1.61
CA LEU A 122 -7.27 6.54 2.23
C LEU A 122 -8.29 7.65 2.38
N TYR A 123 -8.21 8.37 3.50
CA TYR A 123 -9.05 9.53 3.74
C TYR A 123 -8.31 10.61 4.51
N TYR A 124 -8.77 11.84 4.31
CA TYR A 124 -8.37 13.00 5.09
C TYR A 124 -9.50 13.36 6.05
N ASN A 125 -9.16 13.67 7.30
CA ASN A 125 -10.10 14.39 8.15
C ASN A 125 -10.47 15.73 7.50
N LYS A 126 -11.67 16.24 7.80
CA LYS A 126 -12.07 17.54 7.26
C LYS A 126 -11.11 18.61 7.78
N GLN A 127 -10.39 19.25 6.87
CA GLN A 127 -9.36 20.22 7.20
C GLN A 127 -9.26 21.30 6.11
N TRP A 128 -8.65 22.42 6.46
CA TRP A 128 -8.31 23.47 5.51
C TRP A 128 -7.06 23.07 4.72
N PHE A 129 -7.13 23.24 3.41
CA PHE A 129 -6.00 23.09 2.50
C PHE A 129 -5.69 24.46 1.89
N GLU A 130 -4.44 24.87 1.96
CA GLU A 130 -3.98 26.14 1.42
C GLU A 130 -3.34 25.93 0.05
N ASN A 131 -3.78 26.71 -0.93
CA ASN A 131 -3.20 26.77 -2.26
C ASN A 131 -2.63 28.17 -2.48
N GLU A 132 -1.32 28.26 -2.70
CA GLU A 132 -0.69 29.51 -3.08
C GLU A 132 -1.14 29.94 -4.48
N LYS A 133 -1.56 31.19 -4.60
CA LYS A 133 -1.97 31.83 -5.86
C LYS A 133 -1.29 33.19 -6.00
N THR A 134 -1.23 33.67 -7.23
CA THR A 134 -0.70 35.00 -7.56
C THR A 134 -1.77 35.78 -8.30
N ASP A 135 -2.02 37.01 -7.86
CA ASP A 135 -2.97 37.90 -8.52
C ASP A 135 -2.34 38.57 -9.77
N GLU A 136 -3.17 39.28 -10.53
CA GLU A 136 -2.74 40.00 -11.75
C GLU A 136 -1.70 41.10 -11.46
N LYS A 137 -1.56 41.52 -10.20
CA LYS A 137 -0.58 42.52 -9.74
C LYS A 137 0.71 41.89 -9.22
N GLY A 138 0.84 40.56 -9.29
CA GLY A 138 2.01 39.82 -8.85
C GLY A 138 2.09 39.61 -7.33
N GLN A 139 1.02 39.87 -6.58
CA GLN A 139 0.98 39.61 -5.14
C GLN A 139 0.55 38.16 -4.87
N VAL A 140 1.25 37.52 -3.94
CA VAL A 140 0.95 36.16 -3.48
C VAL A 140 -0.16 36.22 -2.43
N TYR A 141 -1.16 35.35 -2.58
CA TYR A 141 -2.23 35.12 -1.62
C TYR A 141 -2.52 33.62 -1.52
N HIS A 142 -3.21 33.20 -0.46
CA HIS A 142 -3.58 31.81 -0.26
C HIS A 142 -5.09 31.61 -0.41
N GLU A 143 -5.49 30.75 -1.33
CA GLU A 143 -6.84 30.20 -1.35
C GLU A 143 -6.92 29.07 -0.32
N ARG A 144 -7.89 29.13 0.60
CA ARG A 144 -8.14 28.02 1.52
C ARG A 144 -9.39 27.24 1.15
N LEU A 145 -9.27 25.92 1.09
CA LEU A 145 -10.37 25.01 0.79
C LEU A 145 -10.61 24.10 2.00
N TYR A 146 -11.78 24.20 2.61
CA TYR A 146 -12.22 23.22 3.59
C TYR A 146 -12.89 22.07 2.86
N GLN A 147 -12.20 20.94 2.80
CA GLN A 147 -12.61 19.81 1.97
C GLN A 147 -12.50 18.49 2.73
N HIS A 148 -13.29 17.53 2.26
CA HIS A 148 -13.13 16.13 2.57
C HIS A 148 -12.64 15.40 1.33
N ARG A 149 -11.70 14.47 1.49
CA ARG A 149 -11.11 13.74 0.37
C ARG A 149 -10.93 12.28 0.71
N PHE A 150 -11.32 11.42 -0.23
CA PHE A 150 -11.14 9.98 -0.20
C PHE A 150 -10.29 9.54 -1.40
N ARG A 151 -9.48 8.51 -1.20
CA ARG A 151 -8.76 7.87 -2.29
C ARG A 151 -8.79 6.36 -2.15
N ASP A 152 -9.33 5.70 -3.15
CA ASP A 152 -9.20 4.27 -3.35
C ASP A 152 -8.03 3.99 -4.29
N LYS A 153 -7.09 3.16 -3.84
CA LYS A 153 -5.94 2.74 -4.63
C LYS A 153 -6.01 1.24 -4.86
N TYR A 154 -5.94 0.83 -6.13
CA TYR A 154 -5.84 -0.56 -6.54
C TYR A 154 -4.53 -0.75 -7.29
N SER A 155 -3.71 -1.70 -6.86
CA SER A 155 -2.41 -1.92 -7.48
C SER A 155 -2.19 -3.36 -7.89
N LEU A 156 -1.60 -3.53 -9.07
CA LEU A 156 -0.93 -4.76 -9.48
C LEU A 156 0.56 -4.58 -9.17
N GLU A 157 1.12 -5.48 -8.37
CA GLU A 157 2.47 -5.32 -7.84
C GLU A 157 3.30 -6.57 -8.11
N PHE A 158 4.59 -6.37 -8.35
CA PHE A 158 5.56 -7.44 -8.50
C PHE A 158 6.78 -7.15 -7.61
N LEU A 159 7.03 -8.05 -6.67
CA LEU A 159 8.12 -7.91 -5.70
C LEU A 159 9.23 -8.92 -5.99
N TRP A 160 10.47 -8.48 -5.77
CA TRP A 160 11.63 -9.33 -5.58
C TRP A 160 12.07 -9.17 -4.14
N GLY A 161 12.22 -10.28 -3.44
CA GLY A 161 12.62 -10.23 -2.05
C GLY A 161 13.66 -11.27 -1.70
N LYS A 162 14.29 -11.01 -0.55
CA LYS A 162 15.37 -11.78 0.00
C LYS A 162 15.13 -11.95 1.49
N VAL A 163 15.07 -13.20 1.92
CA VAL A 163 14.83 -13.61 3.30
C VAL A 163 16.14 -14.06 3.92
N TYR A 164 16.52 -13.42 5.02
CA TYR A 164 17.59 -13.84 5.91
C TYR A 164 17.02 -14.63 7.08
N GLU A 165 17.34 -15.91 7.16
CA GLU A 165 16.89 -16.79 8.23
C GLU A 165 17.91 -16.75 9.37
N MET A 166 17.52 -16.17 10.51
CA MET A 166 18.38 -16.09 11.69
C MET A 166 18.40 -17.43 12.43
N ASN A 167 17.22 -18.00 12.60
CA ASN A 167 16.97 -19.31 13.20
C ASN A 167 15.64 -19.87 12.68
N GLN A 168 15.17 -20.99 13.23
CA GLN A 168 13.95 -21.68 12.79
C GLN A 168 12.66 -20.87 13.04
N THR A 169 12.71 -19.85 13.87
CA THR A 169 11.55 -19.03 14.22
C THR A 169 11.64 -17.66 13.54
N MET A 170 12.78 -16.99 13.59
CA MET A 170 12.96 -15.60 13.21
C MET A 170 13.69 -15.44 11.87
N ALA A 171 13.18 -14.53 11.04
CA ALA A 171 13.80 -14.12 9.80
C ALA A 171 13.59 -12.63 9.51
N PHE A 172 14.55 -12.03 8.81
CA PHE A 172 14.38 -10.71 8.21
C PHE A 172 14.09 -10.85 6.72
N GLU A 173 13.10 -10.14 6.22
CA GLU A 173 12.76 -10.09 4.80
C GLU A 173 12.99 -8.68 4.28
N PHE A 174 13.78 -8.56 3.21
CA PHE A 174 13.95 -7.31 2.46
C PHE A 174 13.36 -7.50 1.08
N TYR A 175 12.63 -6.51 0.58
CA TYR A 175 12.05 -6.59 -0.75
C TYR A 175 12.09 -5.24 -1.44
N TYR A 176 12.14 -5.30 -2.76
CA TYR A 176 11.88 -4.18 -3.65
C TYR A 176 10.95 -4.64 -4.76
N GLY A 177 10.33 -3.72 -5.47
CA GLY A 177 9.36 -4.06 -6.48
C GLY A 177 8.83 -2.87 -7.24
N ALA A 178 8.03 -3.19 -8.24
CA ALA A 178 7.35 -2.22 -9.07
C ALA A 178 5.89 -2.65 -9.22
N GLY A 179 5.04 -1.69 -9.54
CA GLY A 179 3.62 -1.94 -9.77
C GLY A 179 2.96 -0.85 -10.58
N LEU A 180 1.71 -1.10 -10.93
CA LEU A 180 0.82 -0.15 -11.57
C LEU A 180 -0.35 0.10 -10.62
N THR A 181 -0.57 1.35 -10.23
CA THR A 181 -1.60 1.74 -9.27
C THR A 181 -2.65 2.61 -9.95
N GLY A 182 -3.89 2.13 -10.00
CA GLY A 182 -5.06 2.96 -10.29
C GLY A 182 -5.54 3.65 -9.02
N THR A 183 -5.83 4.94 -9.10
CA THR A 183 -6.39 5.72 -7.99
C THR A 183 -7.70 6.35 -8.42
N ILE A 184 -8.74 6.14 -7.65
CA ILE A 184 -9.98 6.93 -7.67
C ILE A 184 -9.85 7.94 -6.55
N SER A 185 -10.03 9.23 -6.85
CA SER A 185 -9.93 10.32 -5.88
C SER A 185 -11.22 11.10 -5.90
N ASP A 186 -11.98 10.98 -4.81
CA ASP A 186 -13.20 11.73 -4.56
C ASP A 186 -12.90 12.91 -3.63
N ARG A 187 -13.26 14.10 -4.06
CA ARG A 187 -13.03 15.34 -3.33
C ARG A 187 -14.33 16.12 -3.23
N PHE A 188 -14.71 16.46 -2.00
CA PHE A 188 -15.85 17.31 -1.68
C PHE A 188 -15.33 18.58 -1.01
N VAL A 189 -15.49 19.72 -1.65
CA VAL A 189 -15.22 21.03 -1.04
C VAL A 189 -16.52 21.49 -0.37
N ILE A 190 -16.43 21.96 0.87
CA ILE A 190 -17.58 22.39 1.69
C ILE A 190 -17.53 23.91 1.90
N TYR A 191 -16.34 24.44 2.19
CA TYR A 191 -16.12 25.88 2.31
C TYR A 191 -14.89 26.31 1.53
N LYS A 192 -14.92 27.55 1.08
CA LYS A 192 -13.81 28.17 0.36
C LYS A 192 -13.59 29.58 0.92
N GLN A 193 -12.33 29.91 1.18
CA GLN A 193 -11.85 31.27 1.39
C GLN A 193 -11.03 31.62 0.14
N PRO A 194 -11.57 32.43 -0.79
CA PRO A 194 -10.91 32.71 -2.07
C PRO A 194 -9.57 33.43 -1.90
N ASP A 195 -9.48 34.30 -0.89
CA ASP A 195 -8.31 35.12 -0.56
C ASP A 195 -8.16 35.15 0.96
N ASP A 196 -7.02 34.71 1.49
CA ASP A 196 -6.74 34.70 2.93
C ASP A 196 -6.58 36.10 3.53
N ARG A 197 -6.39 37.12 2.69
CA ARG A 197 -6.39 38.54 3.08
C ARG A 197 -7.80 39.05 3.42
N GLU A 198 -8.84 38.37 2.94
CA GLU A 198 -10.23 38.71 3.19
C GLU A 198 -10.89 37.71 4.14
N PRO A 199 -11.73 38.15 5.11
CA PRO A 199 -12.34 37.25 6.08
C PRO A 199 -13.51 36.42 5.51
N GLU A 200 -13.90 36.65 4.26
CA GLU A 200 -15.09 36.03 3.68
C GLU A 200 -14.90 34.53 3.42
N ILE A 201 -15.76 33.72 4.05
CA ILE A 201 -15.84 32.29 3.82
C ILE A 201 -17.16 31.99 3.14
N ILE A 202 -17.08 31.42 1.95
CA ILE A 202 -18.25 31.02 1.16
C ILE A 202 -18.49 29.52 1.31
N THR A 203 -19.76 29.13 1.40
CA THR A 203 -20.15 27.72 1.31
C THR A 203 -20.15 27.31 -0.14
N VAL A 204 -19.49 26.21 -0.44
CA VAL A 204 -19.33 25.67 -1.80
C VAL A 204 -19.69 24.19 -1.72
N GLU A 205 -20.50 23.70 -2.65
CA GLU A 205 -20.82 22.26 -2.77
C GLU A 205 -20.23 21.72 -4.07
N GLU A 206 -18.90 21.77 -4.15
CA GLU A 206 -18.16 21.26 -5.31
C GLU A 206 -17.74 19.81 -5.06
N TYR A 207 -18.09 18.95 -6.00
CA TYR A 207 -17.65 17.56 -6.04
C TYR A 207 -16.78 17.31 -7.26
N ASP A 208 -15.61 16.72 -7.02
CA ASP A 208 -14.63 16.37 -8.04
C ASP A 208 -14.26 14.89 -7.89
N ASN A 209 -14.41 14.14 -8.98
CA ASN A 209 -14.05 12.74 -9.08
C ASN A 209 -13.01 12.59 -10.19
N SER A 210 -11.84 12.07 -9.82
CA SER A 210 -10.75 11.82 -10.75
C SER A 210 -10.26 10.38 -10.67
N PHE A 211 -10.04 9.78 -11.84
CA PHE A 211 -9.35 8.50 -11.97
C PHE A 211 -8.02 8.71 -12.68
N TYR A 212 -6.94 8.17 -12.11
CA TYR A 212 -5.63 8.19 -12.74
C TYR A 212 -4.83 6.93 -12.42
N VAL A 213 -3.91 6.60 -13.32
CA VAL A 213 -3.01 5.45 -13.18
C VAL A 213 -1.58 5.94 -13.10
N ARG A 214 -0.80 5.40 -12.15
CA ARG A 214 0.62 5.76 -11.96
C ARG A 214 1.47 4.51 -11.73
N PRO A 215 2.72 4.49 -12.22
CA PRO A 215 3.69 3.51 -11.77
C PRO A 215 3.98 3.71 -10.28
N SER A 216 4.24 2.62 -9.57
CA SER A 216 4.59 2.63 -8.15
C SER A 216 5.88 1.84 -7.93
N LEU A 217 6.83 2.45 -7.22
CA LEU A 217 8.02 1.76 -6.70
C LEU A 217 7.77 1.34 -5.26
N LEU A 218 8.26 0.15 -4.92
CA LEU A 218 8.00 -0.50 -3.65
C LEU A 218 9.34 -0.93 -3.07
N VAL A 219 9.62 -0.56 -1.83
CA VAL A 219 10.78 -1.04 -1.08
C VAL A 219 10.33 -1.25 0.35
N GLY A 220 10.78 -2.33 0.98
CA GLY A 220 10.67 -2.41 2.42
C GLY A 220 11.32 -3.59 3.09
N ALA A 221 11.14 -3.63 4.41
CA ALA A 221 11.69 -4.64 5.30
C ALA A 221 10.61 -5.18 6.24
N LYS A 222 10.70 -6.48 6.56
CA LYS A 222 9.80 -7.16 7.49
C LYS A 222 10.60 -8.00 8.48
N LEU A 223 10.10 -8.06 9.71
CA LEU A 223 10.49 -9.08 10.67
C LEU A 223 9.45 -10.20 10.62
N ARG A 224 9.88 -11.44 10.39
CA ARG A 224 9.03 -12.63 10.26
C ARG A 224 9.28 -13.61 11.41
N ILE A 225 8.20 -14.14 11.95
CA ILE A 225 8.15 -15.13 13.03
C ILE A 225 7.37 -16.34 12.51
N SER A 226 8.01 -17.51 12.46
CA SER A 226 7.50 -18.75 11.85
C SER A 226 7.16 -19.78 12.92
N PHE A 227 6.15 -20.62 12.65
CA PHE A 227 5.68 -21.70 13.53
C PHE A 227 5.10 -22.88 12.74
#